data_AF-A0A351XLC6-F1
#
_entry.id   AF-A0A351XLC6-F1
#
_cell.length_a   1.000
_cell.length_b   1.000
_cell.length_c   1.000
_cell.angle_alpha   90.00
_cell.angle_beta   90.00
_cell.angle_gamma   90.00
#
_symmetry.space_group_name_H-M   'P 1'
#
loop_
_entity.id
_entity.type
_entity.pdbx_description
1 polymer ?
#
loop_
_entity_poly.entity_id
_entity_poly.type
_entity_poly.pdbx_seq_one_letter_code
_entity_poly.pdbx_strand_id
1 'polypeptide(L)'
;HPDVVEEALRIYPGRALVNSISLEPEKFERLLPAAKKYGAMFILLPLSEKGLPKNIEEKKEIVHTVLDEALRQGLVKDDVIVDGLVATVGANSKAAVETLETISYCKNELGVATVCGLSNISFGLPERMFVNSSFMAIAISHGLTMAIANPSQDLLMHAVFAADLLMDKPEADNRYINRVTEHKISVLSGEVDTGTVTLKPGSSKGGLETEITGDMLFDAVVKGKQNKIEELARSALENGRDAQDIIDKSLIPAINHVGMLFDRQIYYLPQLISSAETMEKGINVLEPVLKKNRSKESLATIVIA
;
A
#
# COMPACT_ATOMS: atom_id res chain seq x y z
N HIS A 1 -14.97 -6.31 14.84
CA HIS A 1 -15.37 -6.80 16.17
C HIS A 1 -16.04 -8.16 16.03
N PRO A 2 -15.53 -9.20 16.69
CA PRO A 2 -16.07 -10.55 16.58
C PRO A 2 -17.57 -10.66 16.91
N ASP A 3 -18.04 -9.95 17.94
CA ASP A 3 -19.45 -9.94 18.35
C ASP A 3 -20.40 -9.47 17.25
N VAL A 4 -20.04 -8.39 16.57
CA VAL A 4 -20.84 -7.81 15.48
C VAL A 4 -20.92 -8.77 14.29
N VAL A 5 -19.80 -9.43 13.98
CA VAL A 5 -19.75 -10.43 12.90
C VAL A 5 -20.63 -11.63 13.26
N GLU A 6 -20.57 -12.12 14.50
CA GLU A 6 -21.40 -13.27 14.90
C GLU A 6 -22.90 -12.96 14.83
N GLU A 7 -23.33 -11.79 15.32
CA GLU A 7 -24.74 -11.39 15.23
C GLU A 7 -25.19 -11.20 13.78
N ALA A 8 -24.31 -10.67 12.91
CA ALA A 8 -24.60 -10.57 11.48
C ALA A 8 -24.74 -11.96 10.83
N LEU A 9 -23.87 -12.91 11.17
CA LEU A 9 -23.94 -14.29 10.67
C LEU A 9 -25.25 -14.98 11.06
N ARG A 10 -25.80 -14.68 12.25
CA ARG A 10 -27.07 -15.25 12.72
C ARG A 10 -28.27 -14.83 11.85
N ILE A 11 -28.26 -13.62 11.30
CA ILE A 11 -29.38 -13.07 10.53
C ILE A 11 -29.18 -13.09 9.01
N TYR A 12 -27.97 -13.45 8.54
CA TYR A 12 -27.63 -13.39 7.13
C TYR A 12 -28.33 -14.51 6.33
N PRO A 13 -29.07 -14.17 5.25
CA PRO A 13 -29.68 -15.18 4.40
C PRO A 13 -28.62 -15.82 3.48
N GLY A 14 -28.44 -17.14 3.60
CA GLY A 14 -27.54 -17.91 2.75
C GLY A 14 -26.13 -18.04 3.35
N ARG A 15 -25.13 -18.21 2.47
CA ARG A 15 -23.75 -18.45 2.89
C ARG A 15 -22.93 -17.17 2.88
N ALA A 16 -22.49 -16.73 4.06
CA ALA A 16 -21.67 -15.53 4.19
C ALA A 16 -20.18 -15.80 3.87
N LEU A 17 -19.48 -14.74 3.47
CA LEU A 17 -18.01 -14.67 3.42
C LEU A 17 -17.52 -13.66 4.45
N VAL A 18 -16.90 -14.14 5.53
CA VAL A 18 -16.36 -13.30 6.60
C VAL A 18 -15.06 -12.64 6.14
N ASN A 19 -15.01 -11.30 6.18
CA ASN A 19 -13.80 -10.52 5.92
C ASN A 19 -13.37 -9.79 7.20
N SER A 20 -12.34 -10.24 7.92
CA SER A 20 -11.50 -11.42 7.72
C SER A 20 -11.18 -12.08 9.06
N ILE A 21 -10.60 -13.28 9.02
CA ILE A 21 -10.02 -13.97 10.18
C ILE A 21 -8.49 -13.94 10.05
N SER A 22 -7.81 -13.53 11.11
CA SER A 22 -6.36 -13.46 11.25
C SER A 22 -5.90 -14.28 12.45
N LEU A 23 -4.59 -14.44 12.64
CA LEU A 23 -3.99 -15.09 13.82
C LEU A 23 -3.85 -14.12 15.01
N GLU A 24 -4.68 -13.09 15.07
CA GLU A 24 -4.85 -12.27 16.26
C GLU A 24 -5.77 -13.02 17.25
N PRO A 25 -5.37 -13.26 18.52
CA PRO A 25 -6.05 -14.19 19.43
C PRO A 25 -7.56 -13.99 19.50
N GLU A 26 -8.03 -12.76 19.73
CA GLU A 26 -9.47 -12.46 19.86
C GLU A 26 -10.27 -12.78 18.59
N LYS A 27 -9.69 -12.55 17.40
CA LYS A 27 -10.35 -12.82 16.13
C LYS A 27 -10.33 -14.32 15.85
N PHE A 28 -9.17 -14.94 15.99
CA PHE A 28 -8.97 -16.35 15.71
C PHE A 28 -9.86 -17.24 16.58
N GLU A 29 -9.84 -17.05 17.91
CA GLU A 29 -10.55 -17.89 18.86
C GLU A 29 -12.07 -17.75 18.79
N ARG A 30 -12.58 -16.60 18.34
CA ARG A 30 -14.01 -16.31 18.30
C ARG A 30 -14.63 -16.47 16.91
N LEU A 31 -13.99 -15.94 15.87
CA LEU A 31 -14.56 -15.93 14.52
C LEU A 31 -14.47 -17.28 13.85
N LEU A 32 -13.44 -18.09 14.11
CA LEU A 32 -13.30 -19.39 13.45
C LEU A 32 -14.39 -20.38 13.90
N PRO A 33 -14.69 -20.54 15.20
CA PRO A 33 -15.84 -21.34 15.64
C PRO A 33 -17.17 -20.77 15.15
N ALA A 34 -17.31 -19.44 15.10
CA ALA A 34 -18.51 -18.80 14.56
C ALA A 34 -18.70 -19.13 13.07
N ALA A 35 -17.65 -19.00 12.26
CA ALA A 35 -17.70 -19.34 10.84
C ALA A 35 -18.12 -20.80 10.64
N LYS A 36 -17.57 -21.73 11.44
CA LYS A 36 -17.99 -23.14 11.41
C LYS A 36 -19.46 -23.32 11.81
N LYS A 37 -19.90 -22.70 12.91
CA LYS A 37 -21.26 -22.80 13.46
C LYS A 37 -22.33 -22.35 12.46
N TYR A 38 -22.08 -21.25 11.74
CA TYR A 38 -23.03 -20.68 10.77
C TYR A 38 -22.74 -21.09 9.32
N GLY A 39 -21.77 -21.97 9.07
CA GLY A 39 -21.42 -22.47 7.74
C GLY A 39 -20.81 -21.41 6.80
N ALA A 40 -20.25 -20.34 7.35
CA ALA A 40 -19.65 -19.25 6.60
C ALA A 40 -18.27 -19.64 6.03
N MET A 41 -17.96 -19.10 4.85
CA MET A 41 -16.59 -19.04 4.35
C MET A 41 -15.86 -17.86 5.01
N PHE A 42 -14.54 -17.82 4.94
CA PHE A 42 -13.79 -16.67 5.45
C PHE A 42 -12.56 -16.34 4.60
N ILE A 43 -12.22 -15.05 4.61
CA ILE A 43 -10.94 -14.56 4.15
C ILE A 43 -9.92 -14.75 5.28
N LEU A 44 -8.87 -15.52 5.03
CA LEU A 44 -7.71 -15.66 5.90
C LEU A 44 -6.76 -14.51 5.60
N LEU A 45 -6.61 -13.59 6.54
CA LEU A 45 -5.64 -12.50 6.46
C LEU A 45 -4.34 -12.94 7.17
N PRO A 46 -3.19 -13.06 6.47
CA PRO A 46 -1.93 -13.48 7.07
C PRO A 46 -1.31 -12.38 7.94
N LEU A 47 -1.96 -12.13 9.07
CA LEU A 47 -1.61 -11.17 10.10
C LEU A 47 -1.61 -11.88 11.45
N SER A 48 -0.66 -11.54 12.31
CA SER A 48 -0.58 -12.06 13.69
C SER A 48 -0.62 -10.91 14.69
N GLU A 49 -0.57 -11.22 15.99
CA GLU A 49 -0.43 -10.22 17.06
C GLU A 49 0.82 -9.33 16.90
N LYS A 50 1.88 -9.83 16.25
CA LYS A 50 3.09 -9.04 15.95
C LYS A 50 2.88 -8.00 14.85
N GLY A 51 1.71 -7.99 14.21
CA GLY A 51 1.38 -7.11 13.09
C GLY A 51 1.69 -7.74 11.74
N LEU A 52 2.14 -6.91 10.79
CA LEU A 52 2.41 -7.30 9.41
C LEU A 52 3.59 -8.29 9.34
N PRO A 53 3.46 -9.37 8.54
CA PRO A 53 4.55 -10.33 8.35
C PRO A 53 5.72 -9.68 7.62
N LYS A 54 6.94 -10.03 8.02
CA LYS A 54 8.18 -9.45 7.51
C LYS A 54 8.61 -10.03 6.16
N ASN A 55 8.20 -11.27 5.88
CA ASN A 55 8.57 -12.00 4.68
C ASN A 55 7.53 -13.09 4.35
N ILE A 56 7.75 -13.76 3.21
CA ILE A 56 6.86 -14.82 2.72
C ILE A 56 6.82 -16.04 3.65
N GLU A 57 7.91 -16.38 4.35
CA GLU A 57 7.92 -17.55 5.24
C GLU A 57 7.04 -17.32 6.47
N GLU A 58 7.05 -16.10 7.04
CA GLU A 58 6.12 -15.73 8.11
C GLU A 58 4.66 -15.72 7.62
N LYS A 59 4.40 -15.29 6.37
CA LYS A 59 3.06 -15.43 5.76
C LYS A 59 2.64 -16.90 5.69
N LYS A 60 3.52 -17.79 5.22
CA LYS A 60 3.24 -19.23 5.09
C LYS A 60 2.94 -19.87 6.45
N GLU A 61 3.71 -19.54 7.48
CA GLU A 61 3.50 -20.03 8.84
C GLU A 61 2.11 -19.65 9.37
N ILE A 62 1.71 -18.37 9.19
CA ILE A 62 0.39 -17.89 9.61
C ILE A 62 -0.72 -18.60 8.82
N VAL A 63 -0.58 -18.70 7.49
CA VAL A 63 -1.57 -19.36 6.63
C VAL A 63 -1.76 -20.81 7.03
N HIS A 64 -0.67 -21.57 7.22
CA HIS A 64 -0.74 -22.96 7.66
C HIS A 64 -1.40 -23.11 9.01
N THR A 65 -1.00 -22.29 9.99
CA THR A 65 -1.56 -22.34 11.35
C THR A 65 -3.08 -22.15 11.34
N VAL A 66 -3.57 -21.15 10.63
CA VAL A 66 -5.01 -20.86 10.57
C VAL A 66 -5.76 -21.91 9.72
N LEU A 67 -5.18 -22.36 8.61
CA LEU A 67 -5.77 -23.38 7.74
C LEU A 67 -5.88 -24.72 8.46
N ASP A 68 -4.84 -25.19 9.13
CA ASP A 68 -4.82 -26.46 9.85
C ASP A 68 -5.85 -26.47 10.99
N GLU A 69 -5.96 -25.36 11.72
CA GLU A 69 -6.98 -25.22 12.75
C GLU A 69 -8.40 -25.22 12.16
N ALA A 70 -8.63 -24.52 11.04
CA ALA A 70 -9.91 -24.53 10.36
C ALA A 70 -10.32 -25.96 9.95
N LEU A 71 -9.38 -26.71 9.36
CA LEU A 71 -9.59 -28.10 8.97
C LEU A 71 -9.85 -28.99 10.20
N ARG A 72 -9.13 -28.77 11.31
CA ARG A 72 -9.35 -29.49 12.59
C ARG A 72 -10.76 -29.27 13.16
N GLN A 73 -11.32 -28.08 12.99
CA GLN A 73 -12.71 -27.76 13.36
C GLN A 73 -13.75 -28.26 12.33
N GLY A 74 -13.29 -28.89 11.25
CA GLY A 74 -14.14 -29.50 10.22
C GLY A 74 -14.62 -28.55 9.14
N LEU A 75 -13.95 -27.40 8.94
CA LEU A 75 -14.06 -26.64 7.70
C LEU A 75 -13.28 -27.37 6.60
N VAL A 76 -13.56 -27.06 5.33
CA VAL A 76 -12.82 -27.59 4.17
C VAL A 76 -11.99 -26.48 3.51
N LYS A 77 -11.05 -26.85 2.64
CA LYS A 77 -10.21 -25.88 1.91
C LYS A 77 -11.03 -24.84 1.14
N ASP A 78 -12.16 -25.25 0.57
CA ASP A 78 -13.08 -24.36 -0.17
C ASP A 78 -13.76 -23.32 0.73
N ASP A 79 -13.70 -23.48 2.06
CA ASP A 79 -14.24 -22.52 3.02
C ASP A 79 -13.23 -21.40 3.33
N VAL A 80 -11.97 -21.55 2.90
CA VAL A 80 -10.84 -20.68 3.24
C VAL A 80 -10.32 -19.99 1.99
N ILE A 81 -10.35 -18.66 1.99
CA ILE A 81 -9.81 -17.83 0.91
C ILE A 81 -8.64 -17.02 1.47
N VAL A 82 -7.42 -17.26 0.99
CA VAL A 82 -6.23 -16.57 1.53
C VAL A 82 -6.06 -15.21 0.87
N ASP A 83 -5.93 -14.15 1.66
CA ASP A 83 -5.59 -12.82 1.18
C ASP A 83 -4.08 -12.73 0.88
N GLY A 84 -3.71 -12.23 -0.30
CA GLY A 84 -2.31 -11.96 -0.66
C GLY A 84 -1.62 -10.90 0.23
N LEU A 85 -2.41 -10.12 0.98
CA LEU A 85 -1.99 -9.01 1.83
C LEU A 85 -1.18 -7.97 1.06
N VAL A 86 -1.89 -7.26 0.17
CA VAL A 86 -1.31 -6.27 -0.75
C VAL A 86 -0.84 -5.03 0.01
N ALA A 87 0.47 -4.77 -0.01
CA ALA A 87 1.05 -3.48 0.35
C ALA A 87 1.11 -2.54 -0.87
N THR A 88 1.27 -1.24 -0.64
CA THR A 88 1.42 -0.27 -1.74
C THR A 88 2.82 -0.32 -2.35
N VAL A 89 2.91 -0.36 -3.68
CA VAL A 89 4.19 -0.18 -4.39
C VAL A 89 4.79 1.21 -4.18
N GLY A 90 3.97 2.17 -3.73
CA GLY A 90 4.42 3.50 -3.37
C GLY A 90 5.37 3.53 -2.18
N ALA A 91 5.27 2.54 -1.28
CA ALA A 91 6.10 2.43 -0.08
C ALA A 91 7.05 1.24 -0.11
N ASN A 92 6.68 0.15 -0.77
CA ASN A 92 7.53 -1.02 -0.95
C ASN A 92 7.55 -1.41 -2.44
N SER A 93 8.68 -1.16 -3.11
CA SER A 93 8.84 -1.46 -4.54
C SER A 93 8.68 -2.94 -4.89
N LYS A 94 8.81 -3.85 -3.92
CA LYS A 94 8.61 -5.30 -4.08
C LYS A 94 7.20 -5.78 -3.76
N ALA A 95 6.30 -4.91 -3.29
CA ALA A 95 4.98 -5.29 -2.79
C ALA A 95 4.15 -6.10 -3.81
N ALA A 96 4.24 -5.73 -5.10
CA ALA A 96 3.56 -6.47 -6.16
C ALA A 96 4.06 -7.91 -6.26
N VAL A 97 5.38 -8.09 -6.35
CA VAL A 97 6.02 -9.42 -6.51
C VAL A 97 5.76 -10.29 -5.30
N GLU A 98 5.93 -9.76 -4.09
CA GLU A 98 5.67 -10.48 -2.83
C GLU A 98 4.20 -10.93 -2.71
N THR A 99 3.26 -10.13 -3.20
CA THR A 99 1.85 -10.52 -3.25
C THR A 99 1.63 -11.65 -4.26
N LEU A 100 2.20 -11.55 -5.47
CA LEU A 100 2.09 -12.57 -6.51
C LEU A 100 2.69 -13.92 -6.07
N GLU A 101 3.81 -13.90 -5.35
CA GLU A 101 4.42 -15.09 -4.74
C GLU A 101 3.47 -15.74 -3.71
N THR A 102 2.80 -14.93 -2.89
CA THR A 102 1.81 -15.41 -1.92
C THR A 102 0.62 -16.07 -2.63
N ILE A 103 0.08 -15.41 -3.66
CA ILE A 103 -1.05 -15.92 -4.46
C ILE A 103 -0.67 -17.25 -5.13
N SER A 104 0.50 -17.29 -5.77
CA SER A 104 1.00 -18.49 -6.47
C SER A 104 1.20 -19.65 -5.50
N TYR A 105 1.79 -19.40 -4.33
CA TYR A 105 1.97 -20.41 -3.29
C TYR A 105 0.63 -20.98 -2.81
N CYS A 106 -0.34 -20.13 -2.47
CA CYS A 106 -1.65 -20.56 -2.02
C CYS A 106 -2.40 -21.35 -3.08
N LYS A 107 -2.31 -20.94 -4.36
CA LYS A 107 -2.98 -21.64 -5.46
C LYS A 107 -2.33 -22.99 -5.77
N ASN A 108 -1.01 -23.02 -5.93
CA ASN A 108 -0.29 -24.15 -6.53
C ASN A 108 0.15 -25.18 -5.49
N GLU A 109 0.53 -24.75 -4.28
CA GLU A 109 1.01 -25.65 -3.23
C GLU A 109 -0.11 -26.03 -2.25
N LEU A 110 -0.90 -25.06 -1.80
CA LEU A 110 -1.98 -25.32 -0.83
C LEU A 110 -3.29 -25.76 -1.49
N GLY A 111 -3.52 -25.35 -2.74
CA GLY A 111 -4.78 -25.62 -3.46
C GLY A 111 -5.98 -24.89 -2.86
N VAL A 112 -5.78 -23.71 -2.26
CA VAL A 112 -6.84 -22.87 -1.69
C VAL A 112 -7.17 -21.69 -2.62
N ALA A 113 -8.36 -21.14 -2.48
CA ALA A 113 -8.74 -19.92 -3.17
C ALA A 113 -7.96 -18.71 -2.61
N THR A 114 -7.79 -17.69 -3.44
CA THR A 114 -7.02 -16.49 -3.14
C THR A 114 -7.82 -15.22 -3.43
N VAL A 115 -7.61 -14.20 -2.60
CA VAL A 115 -8.21 -12.87 -2.75
C VAL A 115 -7.16 -11.79 -2.57
N CYS A 116 -7.42 -10.60 -3.11
CA CYS A 116 -6.65 -9.42 -2.77
C CYS A 116 -7.51 -8.16 -2.75
N GLY A 117 -7.17 -7.24 -1.85
CA GLY A 117 -7.68 -5.86 -1.86
C GLY A 117 -6.96 -5.04 -2.93
N LEU A 118 -7.57 -4.89 -4.10
CA LEU A 118 -6.87 -4.36 -5.28
C LEU A 118 -6.34 -2.93 -5.08
N SER A 119 -7.14 -2.05 -4.49
CA SER A 119 -6.83 -0.62 -4.42
C SER A 119 -5.59 -0.29 -3.59
N ASN A 120 -5.13 -1.20 -2.73
CA ASN A 120 -3.98 -0.98 -1.87
C ASN A 120 -2.67 -0.92 -2.66
N ILE A 121 -2.55 -1.66 -3.77
CA ILE A 121 -1.31 -1.75 -4.55
C ILE A 121 -0.84 -0.38 -5.03
N SER A 122 -1.79 0.47 -5.43
CA SER A 122 -1.54 1.79 -6.03
C SER A 122 -1.73 2.94 -5.05
N PHE A 123 -1.89 2.67 -3.75
CA PHE A 123 -2.15 3.74 -2.78
C PHE A 123 -1.02 4.78 -2.80
N GLY A 124 -1.40 6.04 -2.98
CA GLY A 124 -0.48 7.16 -3.03
C GLY A 124 0.26 7.31 -4.37
N LEU A 125 -0.16 6.64 -5.45
CA LEU A 125 0.34 6.86 -6.82
C LEU A 125 -0.66 7.67 -7.67
N PRO A 126 -0.21 8.38 -8.73
CA PRO A 126 -1.09 8.88 -9.78
C PRO A 126 -1.62 7.71 -10.61
N GLU A 127 -2.64 7.94 -11.44
CA GLU A 127 -3.00 6.99 -12.49
C GLU A 127 -3.28 5.56 -12.02
N ARG A 128 -3.86 5.47 -10.81
CA ARG A 128 -4.06 4.22 -10.08
C ARG A 128 -4.80 3.16 -10.87
N MET A 129 -5.70 3.56 -11.78
CA MET A 129 -6.46 2.62 -12.60
C MET A 129 -5.58 1.76 -13.50
N PHE A 130 -4.48 2.30 -14.04
CA PHE A 130 -3.55 1.52 -14.86
C PHE A 130 -2.79 0.52 -14.00
N VAL A 131 -2.24 0.97 -12.86
CA VAL A 131 -1.52 0.10 -11.91
C VAL A 131 -2.42 -1.03 -11.43
N ASN A 132 -3.66 -0.70 -11.02
CA ASN A 132 -4.64 -1.68 -10.55
C ASN A 132 -5.00 -2.68 -11.65
N SER A 133 -5.28 -2.23 -12.87
CA SER A 133 -5.72 -3.11 -13.97
C SER A 133 -4.59 -4.02 -14.44
N SER A 134 -3.36 -3.50 -14.56
CA SER A 134 -2.17 -4.30 -14.89
C SER A 134 -1.85 -5.32 -13.81
N PHE A 135 -1.85 -4.89 -12.54
CA PHE A 135 -1.63 -5.81 -11.42
C PHE A 135 -2.69 -6.92 -11.38
N MET A 136 -3.97 -6.59 -11.59
CA MET A 136 -5.05 -7.56 -11.64
C MET A 136 -4.81 -8.65 -12.69
N ALA A 137 -4.45 -8.27 -13.92
CA ALA A 137 -4.19 -9.23 -14.98
C ALA A 137 -3.01 -10.18 -14.65
N ILE A 138 -1.93 -9.63 -14.09
CA ILE A 138 -0.77 -10.42 -13.65
C ILE A 138 -1.13 -11.33 -12.47
N ALA A 139 -1.94 -10.84 -11.52
CA ALA A 139 -2.37 -11.62 -10.37
C ALA A 139 -3.25 -12.82 -10.79
N ILE A 140 -4.16 -12.61 -11.75
CA ILE A 140 -4.95 -13.70 -12.34
C ILE A 140 -4.04 -14.78 -12.94
N SER A 141 -2.97 -14.39 -13.66
CA SER A 141 -2.03 -15.36 -14.23
C SER A 141 -1.24 -16.15 -13.16
N HIS A 142 -1.11 -15.62 -11.95
CA HIS A 142 -0.46 -16.27 -10.81
C HIS A 142 -1.44 -17.08 -9.95
N GLY A 143 -2.72 -17.15 -10.32
CA GLY A 143 -3.71 -17.96 -9.61
C GLY A 143 -4.67 -17.17 -8.71
N LEU A 144 -4.77 -15.85 -8.87
CA LEU A 144 -5.78 -15.05 -8.18
C LEU A 144 -7.19 -15.53 -8.55
N THR A 145 -8.02 -15.84 -7.55
CA THR A 145 -9.39 -16.31 -7.78
C THR A 145 -10.46 -15.25 -7.56
N MET A 146 -10.21 -14.30 -6.66
CA MET A 146 -11.16 -13.25 -6.25
C MET A 146 -10.45 -11.92 -6.05
N ALA A 147 -11.19 -10.81 -6.12
CA ALA A 147 -10.65 -9.49 -5.78
C ALA A 147 -11.73 -8.62 -5.12
N ILE A 148 -11.32 -7.85 -4.12
CA ILE A 148 -12.13 -6.77 -3.56
C ILE A 148 -11.76 -5.50 -4.32
N ALA A 149 -12.64 -5.09 -5.24
CA ALA A 149 -12.44 -3.94 -6.13
C ALA A 149 -13.77 -3.29 -6.51
N ASN A 150 -13.73 -2.13 -7.17
CA ASN A 150 -14.92 -1.50 -7.73
C ASN A 150 -15.22 -2.10 -9.12
N PRO A 151 -16.28 -2.92 -9.28
CA PRO A 151 -16.62 -3.55 -10.56
C PRO A 151 -17.17 -2.57 -11.60
N SER A 152 -17.49 -1.33 -11.20
CA SER A 152 -17.98 -0.30 -12.12
C SER A 152 -16.86 0.35 -12.94
N GLN A 153 -15.59 -0.02 -12.71
CA GLN A 153 -14.44 0.48 -13.47
C GLN A 153 -14.24 -0.37 -14.73
N ASP A 154 -14.63 0.16 -15.89
CA ASP A 154 -14.57 -0.58 -17.15
C ASP A 154 -13.16 -1.04 -17.52
N LEU A 155 -12.14 -0.19 -17.34
CA LEU A 155 -10.75 -0.57 -17.63
C LEU A 155 -10.32 -1.79 -16.81
N LEU A 156 -10.66 -1.82 -15.52
CA LEU A 156 -10.34 -2.93 -14.64
C LEU A 156 -11.06 -4.20 -15.09
N MET A 157 -12.37 -4.12 -15.32
CA MET A 157 -13.14 -5.29 -15.74
C MET A 157 -12.68 -5.80 -17.11
N HIS A 158 -12.36 -4.91 -18.06
CA HIS A 158 -11.77 -5.30 -19.34
C HIS A 158 -10.46 -6.06 -19.16
N ALA A 159 -9.59 -5.61 -18.26
CA ALA A 159 -8.36 -6.31 -17.92
C ALA A 159 -8.63 -7.70 -17.31
N VAL A 160 -9.63 -7.83 -16.43
CA VAL A 160 -10.05 -9.12 -15.84
C VAL A 160 -10.53 -10.09 -16.92
N PHE A 161 -11.49 -9.68 -17.77
CA PHE A 161 -12.02 -10.56 -18.81
C PHE A 161 -10.98 -10.88 -19.89
N ALA A 162 -10.11 -9.93 -20.24
CA ALA A 162 -8.99 -10.19 -21.14
C ALA A 162 -7.99 -11.19 -20.54
N ALA A 163 -7.66 -11.05 -19.25
CA ALA A 163 -6.80 -12.01 -18.57
C ALA A 163 -7.41 -13.40 -18.53
N ASP A 164 -8.71 -13.52 -18.23
CA ASP A 164 -9.43 -14.79 -18.29
C ASP A 164 -9.37 -15.43 -19.69
N LEU A 165 -9.54 -14.64 -20.75
CA LEU A 165 -9.43 -15.08 -22.14
C LEU A 165 -8.01 -15.57 -22.47
N LEU A 166 -6.99 -14.78 -22.12
CA LEU A 166 -5.59 -15.12 -22.40
C LEU A 166 -5.09 -16.33 -21.61
N MET A 167 -5.72 -16.62 -20.48
CA MET A 167 -5.45 -17.81 -19.65
C MET A 167 -6.28 -19.03 -20.07
N ASP A 168 -6.97 -18.97 -21.22
CA ASP A 168 -7.79 -20.06 -21.77
C ASP A 168 -8.83 -20.60 -20.77
N LYS A 169 -9.45 -19.71 -20.00
CA LYS A 169 -10.51 -20.11 -19.07
C LYS A 169 -11.77 -20.49 -19.84
N PRO A 170 -12.56 -21.47 -19.35
CA PRO A 170 -13.81 -21.87 -20.01
C PRO A 170 -14.75 -20.68 -20.26
N GLU A 171 -15.31 -20.61 -21.47
CA GLU A 171 -16.25 -19.57 -21.92
C GLU A 171 -15.71 -18.12 -21.85
N ALA A 172 -14.39 -17.94 -21.73
CA ALA A 172 -13.82 -16.60 -21.58
C ALA A 172 -13.89 -15.76 -22.86
N ASP A 173 -13.92 -16.40 -24.02
CA ASP A 173 -14.13 -15.77 -25.34
C ASP A 173 -15.46 -15.02 -25.41
N ASN A 174 -16.57 -15.71 -25.17
CA ASN A 174 -17.91 -15.12 -25.19
C ASN A 174 -18.07 -14.06 -24.09
N ARG A 175 -17.58 -14.33 -22.88
CA ARG A 175 -17.63 -13.37 -21.76
C ARG A 175 -16.85 -12.09 -22.08
N TYR A 176 -15.66 -12.20 -22.67
CA TYR A 176 -14.87 -11.05 -23.07
C TYR A 176 -15.57 -10.24 -24.17
N ILE A 177 -16.02 -10.90 -25.24
CA ILE A 177 -16.72 -10.25 -26.37
C ILE A 177 -17.96 -9.50 -25.86
N ASN A 178 -18.79 -10.13 -25.03
CA ASN A 178 -19.99 -9.50 -24.47
C ASN A 178 -19.61 -8.28 -23.61
N ARG A 179 -18.61 -8.40 -22.74
CA ARG A 179 -18.17 -7.30 -21.88
C ARG A 179 -17.77 -6.07 -22.69
N VAL A 180 -16.86 -6.23 -23.66
CA VAL A 180 -16.29 -5.09 -24.40
C VAL A 180 -17.24 -4.51 -25.46
N THR A 181 -18.23 -5.29 -25.92
CA THR A 181 -19.26 -4.80 -26.84
C THR A 181 -20.33 -3.99 -26.12
N GLU A 182 -20.73 -4.40 -24.91
CA GLU A 182 -21.68 -3.69 -24.06
C GLU A 182 -21.08 -2.45 -23.39
N HIS A 183 -19.79 -2.48 -23.03
CA HIS A 183 -19.13 -1.44 -22.25
C HIS A 183 -17.93 -0.83 -22.99
N LYS A 184 -18.18 -0.14 -24.10
CA LYS A 184 -17.09 0.43 -24.92
C LYS A 184 -16.37 1.56 -24.19
N ILE A 185 -15.05 1.46 -24.08
CA ILE A 185 -14.18 2.56 -23.66
C ILE A 185 -13.82 3.38 -24.91
N SER A 186 -14.27 4.63 -24.98
CA SER A 186 -13.82 5.55 -26.03
C SER A 186 -12.51 6.21 -25.64
N VAL A 187 -11.41 5.85 -26.30
CA VAL A 187 -10.13 6.55 -26.16
C VAL A 187 -10.12 7.71 -27.16
N LEU A 188 -10.44 8.92 -26.71
CA LEU A 188 -10.27 10.11 -27.54
C LEU A 188 -8.77 10.35 -27.72
N SER A 189 -8.32 10.45 -28.97
CA SER A 189 -6.95 10.81 -29.34
C SER A 189 -6.67 12.27 -28.95
N GLY A 190 -6.20 12.49 -27.73
CA GLY A 190 -5.83 13.79 -27.17
C GLY A 190 -5.23 13.58 -25.78
N GLU A 191 -4.25 14.41 -25.41
CA GLU A 191 -3.47 14.30 -24.17
C GLU A 191 -4.32 13.97 -22.94
N VAL A 192 -3.89 12.93 -22.22
CA VAL A 192 -4.67 12.25 -21.18
C VAL A 192 -4.62 13.08 -19.89
N ASP A 193 -5.72 13.75 -19.59
CA ASP A 193 -6.04 14.32 -18.28
C ASP A 193 -6.92 13.30 -17.54
N THR A 194 -6.48 12.88 -16.36
CA THR A 194 -6.73 11.52 -15.86
C THR A 194 -7.81 11.46 -14.78
N GLY A 195 -8.55 12.55 -14.62
CA GLY A 195 -9.58 12.68 -13.60
C GLY A 195 -10.92 12.06 -13.95
N THR A 196 -11.34 11.97 -15.22
CA THR A 196 -12.63 11.35 -15.64
C THR A 196 -12.84 11.47 -17.15
N VAL A 197 -13.31 10.39 -17.79
CA VAL A 197 -13.96 10.47 -19.11
C VAL A 197 -15.32 11.16 -18.93
N THR A 198 -15.32 12.51 -18.96
CA THR A 198 -16.32 13.42 -19.58
C THR A 198 -15.89 14.89 -19.37
N LEU A 199 -15.71 15.64 -20.46
CA LEU A 199 -15.02 16.95 -20.54
C LEU A 199 -15.97 18.16 -20.53
N LYS A 200 -15.61 19.23 -19.78
CA LYS A 200 -15.61 20.65 -20.21
C LYS A 200 -14.84 21.54 -19.21
N PRO A 201 -14.32 22.72 -19.62
CA PRO A 201 -12.91 23.08 -19.43
C PRO A 201 -12.66 24.13 -18.35
N GLY A 202 -11.50 24.02 -17.70
CA GLY A 202 -10.91 25.05 -16.85
C GLY A 202 -9.40 25.09 -17.05
N SER A 203 -8.95 26.13 -17.76
CA SER A 203 -7.57 26.47 -18.04
C SER A 203 -6.74 26.75 -16.78
N SER A 204 -5.56 26.14 -16.68
CA SER A 204 -4.39 26.84 -16.12
C SER A 204 -3.10 26.13 -16.52
N LYS A 205 -2.43 26.71 -17.52
CA LYS A 205 -0.97 26.68 -17.59
C LYS A 205 -0.45 27.26 -16.27
N GLY A 206 0.13 26.41 -15.45
CA GLY A 206 0.77 26.79 -14.20
C GLY A 206 1.98 25.91 -13.97
N GLY A 207 3.02 26.09 -14.80
CA GLY A 207 4.36 25.77 -14.33
C GLY A 207 4.64 26.69 -13.15
N LEU A 208 4.36 26.23 -11.93
CA LEU A 208 4.92 26.88 -10.76
C LEU A 208 6.40 26.53 -10.75
N GLU A 209 7.19 27.52 -11.14
CA GLU A 209 8.54 27.69 -10.62
C GLU A 209 8.43 27.51 -9.10
N THR A 210 8.94 26.38 -8.60
CA THR A 210 9.25 26.23 -7.18
C THR A 210 10.02 27.48 -6.79
N GLU A 211 9.51 28.27 -5.83
CA GLU A 211 10.33 29.27 -5.15
C GLU A 211 11.56 28.52 -4.63
N ILE A 212 12.67 28.67 -5.36
CA ILE A 212 13.97 28.19 -4.93
C ILE A 212 14.32 29.11 -3.76
N THR A 213 13.91 28.73 -2.56
CA THR A 213 14.64 29.12 -1.37
C THR A 213 16.08 28.72 -1.68
N GLY A 214 17.03 29.65 -1.83
CA GLY A 214 18.41 29.36 -2.26
C GLY A 214 19.20 28.40 -1.34
N ASP A 215 18.52 27.70 -0.44
CA ASP A 215 19.02 26.67 0.44
C ASP A 215 19.06 25.30 -0.27
N MET A 216 20.28 24.87 -0.59
CA MET A 216 20.53 23.59 -1.24
C MET A 216 20.13 22.37 -0.40
N LEU A 217 20.07 22.49 0.93
CA LEU A 217 19.63 21.42 1.83
C LEU A 217 18.12 21.21 1.74
N PHE A 218 17.36 22.31 1.69
CA PHE A 218 15.91 22.26 1.46
C PHE A 218 15.63 21.57 0.13
N ASP A 219 16.29 22.03 -0.93
CA ASP A 219 16.16 21.51 -2.29
C ASP A 219 16.52 20.03 -2.41
N ALA A 220 17.54 19.59 -1.66
CA ALA A 220 17.95 18.19 -1.63
C ALA A 220 16.88 17.30 -1.00
N VAL A 221 16.26 17.74 0.10
CA VAL A 221 15.16 17.01 0.77
C VAL A 221 13.91 16.99 -0.11
N VAL A 222 13.48 18.13 -0.65
CA VAL A 222 12.28 18.22 -1.52
C VAL A 222 12.44 17.36 -2.79
N LYS A 223 13.67 17.19 -3.31
CA LYS A 223 13.94 16.37 -4.51
C LYS A 223 14.38 14.94 -4.19
N GLY A 224 14.39 14.50 -2.94
CA GLY A 224 14.76 13.13 -2.55
C GLY A 224 16.22 12.75 -2.87
N LYS A 225 17.15 13.71 -2.85
CA LYS A 225 18.55 13.51 -3.26
C LYS A 225 19.42 12.91 -2.14
N GLN A 226 19.16 11.66 -1.78
CA GLN A 226 19.83 10.95 -0.70
C GLN A 226 21.36 11.00 -0.76
N ASN A 227 21.95 10.83 -1.94
CA ASN A 227 23.42 10.78 -2.10
C ASN A 227 24.10 12.14 -1.87
N LYS A 228 23.35 13.25 -1.94
CA LYS A 228 23.93 14.60 -1.82
C LYS A 228 23.66 15.25 -0.47
N ILE A 229 22.66 14.77 0.28
CA ILE A 229 22.25 15.43 1.52
C ILE A 229 23.35 15.40 2.59
N GLU A 230 24.13 14.33 2.65
CA GLU A 230 25.20 14.18 3.64
C GLU A 230 26.37 15.12 3.35
N GLU A 231 26.77 15.24 2.08
CA GLU A 231 27.81 16.17 1.63
C GLU A 231 27.39 17.63 1.88
N LEU A 232 26.14 17.97 1.55
CA LEU A 232 25.59 19.31 1.77
C LEU A 232 25.51 19.66 3.26
N ALA A 233 25.13 18.70 4.11
CA ALA A 233 25.06 18.91 5.56
C ALA A 233 26.46 19.12 6.16
N ARG A 234 27.46 18.33 5.75
CA ARG A 234 28.87 18.53 6.16
C ARG A 234 29.41 19.87 5.70
N SER A 235 29.20 20.23 4.43
CA SER A 235 29.65 21.51 3.89
C SER A 235 28.99 22.70 4.60
N ALA A 236 27.72 22.61 4.94
CA ALA A 236 27.03 23.64 5.70
C ALA A 236 27.64 23.84 7.12
N LEU A 237 28.00 22.75 7.79
CA LEU A 237 28.68 22.79 9.09
C LEU A 237 30.10 23.37 8.97
N GLU A 238 30.87 22.99 7.95
CA GLU A 238 32.21 23.51 7.69
C GLU A 238 32.19 25.01 7.38
N ASN A 239 31.14 25.48 6.70
CA ASN A 239 30.89 26.89 6.43
C ASN A 239 30.34 27.66 7.66
N GLY A 240 30.26 27.01 8.82
CA GLY A 240 29.92 27.65 10.09
C GLY A 240 28.42 27.81 10.37
N ARG A 241 27.53 27.17 9.59
CA ARG A 241 26.10 27.13 9.94
C ARG A 241 25.90 26.24 11.18
N ASP A 242 25.08 26.70 12.12
CA ASP A 242 24.74 25.92 13.29
C ASP A 242 23.85 24.71 12.92
N ALA A 243 24.09 23.58 13.60
CA ALA A 243 23.42 22.32 13.30
C ALA A 243 21.91 22.37 13.62
N GLN A 244 21.50 23.08 14.67
CA GLN A 244 20.10 23.26 15.03
C GLN A 244 19.41 24.18 14.03
N ASP A 245 20.09 25.24 13.60
CA ASP A 245 19.60 26.15 12.56
C ASP A 245 19.36 25.43 11.22
N ILE A 246 20.23 24.48 10.83
CA ILE A 246 20.01 23.68 9.61
C ILE A 246 18.73 22.85 9.72
N ILE A 247 18.46 22.25 10.89
CA ILE A 247 17.25 21.45 11.10
C ILE A 247 16.02 22.37 11.04
N ASP A 248 16.01 23.44 11.82
CA ASP A 248 14.83 24.28 12.02
C ASP A 248 14.50 25.16 10.81
N LYS A 249 15.51 25.61 10.07
CA LYS A 249 15.33 26.55 8.93
C LYS A 249 15.40 25.88 7.56
N SER A 250 15.99 24.68 7.43
CA SER A 250 16.15 24.01 6.14
C SER A 250 15.39 22.69 6.08
N LEU A 251 15.66 21.75 7.00
CA LEU A 251 15.13 20.39 6.91
C LEU A 251 13.64 20.30 7.30
N ILE A 252 13.23 20.91 8.41
CA ILE A 252 11.83 20.92 8.86
C ILE A 252 10.91 21.65 7.85
N PRO A 253 11.27 22.84 7.33
CA PRO A 253 10.47 23.47 6.28
C PRO A 253 10.37 22.64 5.01
N ALA A 254 11.43 21.91 4.63
CA ALA A 254 11.42 21.05 3.46
C ALA A 254 10.41 19.91 3.58
N ILE A 255 10.40 19.18 4.70
CA ILE A 255 9.46 18.07 4.87
C ILE A 255 8.00 18.55 4.99
N ASN A 256 7.78 19.71 5.63
CA ASN A 256 6.46 20.34 5.66
C ASN A 256 5.99 20.73 4.25
N HIS A 257 6.90 21.25 3.42
CA HIS A 257 6.60 21.56 2.02
C HIS A 257 6.26 20.31 1.21
N VAL A 258 7.02 19.22 1.37
CA VAL A 258 6.72 17.93 0.74
C VAL A 258 5.35 17.41 1.18
N GLY A 259 5.00 17.53 2.46
CA GLY A 259 3.67 17.20 2.97
C GLY A 259 2.57 17.99 2.27
N MET A 260 2.73 19.31 2.14
CA MET A 260 1.79 20.15 1.39
C MET A 260 1.68 19.75 -0.09
N LEU A 261 2.77 19.37 -0.75
CA LEU A 261 2.76 18.90 -2.13
C LEU A 261 2.06 17.53 -2.26
N PHE A 262 2.19 16.66 -1.26
CA PHE A 262 1.48 15.39 -1.20
C PHE A 262 -0.02 15.58 -1.00
N ASP A 263 -0.43 16.47 -0.09
CA ASP A 263 -1.84 16.82 0.13
C ASP A 263 -2.50 17.42 -1.11
N ARG A 264 -1.74 18.19 -1.90
CA ARG A 264 -2.16 18.76 -3.18
C ARG A 264 -2.08 17.78 -4.36
N GLN A 265 -1.68 16.52 -4.11
CA GLN A 265 -1.48 15.49 -5.13
C GLN A 265 -0.48 15.87 -6.25
N ILE A 266 0.45 16.77 -5.94
CA ILE A 266 1.58 17.13 -6.82
C ILE A 266 2.72 16.13 -6.59
N TYR A 267 2.93 15.75 -5.34
CA TYR A 267 3.84 14.68 -4.95
C TYR A 267 3.04 13.42 -4.57
N TYR A 268 3.69 12.28 -4.73
CA TYR A 268 3.12 10.97 -4.47
C TYR A 268 3.93 10.25 -3.39
N LEU A 269 3.41 9.12 -2.89
CA LEU A 269 3.98 8.42 -1.75
C LEU A 269 5.47 8.05 -1.92
N PRO A 270 5.95 7.60 -3.10
CA PRO A 270 7.39 7.39 -3.33
C PRO A 270 8.23 8.63 -3.06
N GLN A 271 7.79 9.80 -3.53
CA GLN A 271 8.50 11.06 -3.34
C GLN A 271 8.49 11.45 -1.86
N LEU A 272 7.35 11.30 -1.16
CA LEU A 272 7.24 11.61 0.26
C LEU A 272 8.21 10.77 1.10
N ILE A 273 8.26 9.46 0.86
CA ILE A 273 9.16 8.53 1.56
C ILE A 273 10.62 8.85 1.21
N SER A 274 10.93 9.05 -0.06
CA SER A 274 12.28 9.40 -0.51
C SER A 274 12.78 10.70 0.14
N SER A 275 11.91 11.70 0.28
CA SER A 275 12.22 12.95 0.99
C SER A 275 12.41 12.74 2.49
N ALA A 276 11.59 11.92 3.14
CA ALA A 276 11.74 11.59 4.57
C ALA A 276 13.07 10.86 4.84
N GLU A 277 13.41 9.85 4.04
CA GLU A 277 14.69 9.13 4.13
C GLU A 277 15.89 10.07 3.86
N THR A 278 15.73 11.00 2.91
CA THR A 278 16.75 12.02 2.64
C THR A 278 16.95 12.93 3.84
N MET A 279 15.87 13.39 4.48
CA MET A 279 15.92 14.20 5.70
C MET A 279 16.60 13.45 6.84
N GLU A 280 16.24 12.18 7.06
CA GLU A 280 16.83 11.33 8.11
C GLU A 280 18.34 11.18 7.93
N LYS A 281 18.81 10.90 6.71
CA LYS A 281 20.25 10.88 6.39
C LYS A 281 20.94 12.21 6.70
N GLY A 282 20.29 13.33 6.39
CA GLY A 282 20.77 14.66 6.75
C GLY A 282 20.90 14.85 8.27
N ILE A 283 19.87 14.49 9.03
CA ILE A 283 19.87 14.58 10.51
C ILE A 283 20.96 13.72 11.13
N ASN A 284 21.18 12.51 10.62
CA ASN A 284 22.22 11.60 11.10
C ASN A 284 23.64 12.20 11.02
N VAL A 285 23.88 13.10 10.06
CA VAL A 285 25.15 13.85 9.96
C VAL A 285 25.25 14.97 11.01
N LEU A 286 24.12 15.59 11.37
CA LEU A 286 24.06 16.73 12.30
C LEU A 286 24.05 16.28 13.77
N GLU A 287 23.49 15.11 14.07
CA GLU A 287 23.34 14.55 15.41
C GLU A 287 24.63 14.57 16.27
N PRO A 288 25.80 14.12 15.77
CA PRO A 288 27.03 14.13 16.56
C PRO A 288 27.46 15.53 16.97
N VAL A 289 27.20 16.54 16.12
CA VAL A 289 27.55 17.94 16.38
C VAL A 289 26.62 18.55 17.42
N LEU A 290 25.31 18.26 17.34
CA LEU A 290 24.32 18.69 18.33
C LEU A 290 24.65 18.15 19.73
N LYS A 291 25.04 16.88 19.84
CA LYS A 291 25.47 16.24 21.10
C LYS A 291 26.73 16.91 21.67
N LYS A 292 27.67 17.32 20.82
CA LYS A 292 28.91 18.02 21.20
C LYS A 292 28.67 19.48 21.62
N ASN A 293 27.70 20.16 21.03
CA ASN A 293 27.31 21.52 21.41
C ASN A 293 26.53 21.55 22.74
N ARG A 294 25.61 20.60 22.97
CA ARG A 294 24.90 20.46 24.27
C ARG A 294 25.82 20.14 25.44
N SER A 295 26.96 19.49 25.21
CA SER A 295 27.95 19.20 26.26
C SER A 295 28.87 20.40 26.59
N LYS A 296 28.77 21.50 25.83
CA LYS A 296 29.45 22.78 26.12
C LYS A 296 28.55 23.82 26.81
N GLU A 297 27.24 23.63 26.82
CA GLU A 297 26.33 24.49 27.59
C GLU A 297 26.39 24.10 29.07
N SER A 298 26.97 24.97 29.89
CA SER A 298 26.90 24.83 31.35
C SER A 298 25.45 24.94 31.80
N LEU A 299 24.91 23.87 32.42
CA LEU A 299 23.62 23.91 33.10
C LEU A 299 23.61 25.08 34.10
N ALA A 300 22.71 26.03 33.90
CA ALA A 300 22.57 27.17 34.79
C ALA A 300 22.13 26.69 36.18
N THR A 301 22.90 27.04 37.21
CA THR A 301 22.56 26.78 38.61
C THR A 301 21.38 27.66 39.00
N ILE A 302 20.21 27.07 39.25
CA ILE A 302 19.09 27.75 39.88
C ILE A 302 19.29 27.71 41.40
N VAL A 303 19.52 28.87 42.02
CA VAL A 303 19.49 29.03 43.48
C VAL A 303 18.06 29.39 43.88
N ILE A 304 17.38 28.49 44.59
CA ILE A 304 16.09 28.77 45.23
C ILE A 304 16.41 29.25 46.66
N ALA A 305 15.97 30.46 46.99
CA ALA A 305 16.00 31.05 48.33
C ALA A 305 14.58 31.15 48.90
#